data_AF-A0AAW2VEL0-F1
#
_entry.id   AF-A0AAW2VEL0-F1
#
_cell.length_a   1.000
_cell.length_b   1.000
_cell.length_c   1.000
_cell.angle_alpha   90.00
_cell.angle_beta   90.00
_cell.angle_gamma   90.00
#
_symmetry.space_group_name_H-M   'P 1'
#
loop_
_entity.id
_entity.type
_entity.pdbx_description
1 polymer ?
#
loop_
_entity_poly.entity_id
_entity_poly.type
_entity_poly.pdbx_seq_one_letter_code
_entity_poly.pdbx_strand_id
1 'polypeptide(L)'
;MEFDQASEVPWETDYQAIVRKFTEKGYGDCIPEIVFWNLRESRATPVPGNQPGVALVSGFSKNLMTLFLEEGGILNPEAVMDIAISGEEYQKLVVLD
;
A
#
# COMPACT_ATOMS: atom_id res chain seq x y z
N MET A 1 -7.79 -2.12 17.91
CA MET A 1 -8.28 -3.08 16.89
C MET A 1 -9.50 -3.82 17.42
N GLU A 2 -10.18 -4.56 16.54
CA GLU A 2 -11.49 -5.18 16.83
C GLU A 2 -11.50 -6.12 18.05
N PHE A 3 -10.33 -6.61 18.48
CA PHE A 3 -10.18 -7.54 19.60
C PHE A 3 -9.44 -6.95 20.82
N ASP A 4 -9.15 -5.64 20.85
CA ASP A 4 -8.40 -5.03 21.97
C ASP A 4 -9.15 -5.12 23.30
N GLN A 5 -10.49 -5.25 23.26
CA GLN A 5 -11.34 -5.39 24.45
C GLN A 5 -11.66 -6.87 24.78
N ALA A 6 -11.21 -7.82 23.96
CA ALA A 6 -11.53 -9.23 24.12
C ALA A 6 -10.55 -9.97 25.07
N SER A 7 -9.49 -9.30 25.53
CA SER A 7 -8.47 -9.85 26.41
C SER A 7 -7.91 -8.75 27.31
N GLU A 8 -7.60 -9.07 28.57
CA GLU A 8 -6.88 -8.16 29.48
C GLU A 8 -5.43 -7.91 29.01
N VAL A 9 -4.87 -8.84 28.24
CA VAL A 9 -3.58 -8.70 27.58
C VAL A 9 -3.82 -8.20 26.15
N PRO A 10 -3.28 -7.02 25.77
CA PRO A 10 -3.38 -6.52 24.41
C PRO A 10 -2.76 -7.50 23.41
N TRP A 11 -3.49 -7.80 22.34
CA TRP A 11 -2.96 -8.59 21.23
C TRP A 11 -1.97 -7.78 20.42
N GLU A 12 -0.87 -8.42 20.01
CA GLU A 12 0.08 -7.83 19.06
C GLU A 12 -0.57 -7.79 17.67
N THR A 13 -0.42 -6.67 16.98
CA THR A 13 -0.89 -6.48 15.60
C THR A 13 0.14 -7.00 14.62
N ASP A 14 -0.24 -7.33 13.38
CA ASP A 14 0.73 -7.79 12.37
C ASP A 14 1.86 -6.77 12.14
N TYR A 15 1.51 -5.47 12.15
CA TYR A 15 2.49 -4.39 12.06
C TYR A 15 3.47 -4.40 13.24
N GLN A 16 2.96 -4.51 14.48
CA GLN A 16 3.80 -4.57 15.68
C GLN A 16 4.72 -5.80 15.67
N ALA A 17 4.21 -6.95 15.24
CA ALA A 17 4.99 -8.17 15.10
C ALA A 17 6.13 -8.02 14.09
N ILE A 18 5.89 -7.33 12.96
CA ILE A 18 6.93 -7.03 11.97
C ILE A 18 7.98 -6.09 12.57
N VAL A 19 7.56 -4.96 13.15
CA VAL A 19 8.45 -3.98 13.80
C VAL A 19 9.36 -4.65 14.82
N ARG A 20 8.78 -5.47 15.71
CA ARG A 20 9.53 -6.20 16.74
C ARG A 20 10.54 -7.17 16.12
N LYS A 21 10.12 -8.01 15.17
CA LYS A 21 11.01 -8.99 14.53
C LYS A 21 12.17 -8.32 13.79
N PHE A 22 11.94 -7.21 13.09
CA PHE A 22 13.00 -6.46 12.41
C PHE A 22 13.96 -5.82 13.43
N THR A 23 13.42 -5.23 14.48
CA THR A 23 14.22 -4.62 15.56
C THR A 23 15.11 -5.66 16.26
N GLU A 24 14.56 -6.83 16.62
CA GLU A 24 15.29 -7.95 17.23
C GLU A 24 16.44 -8.47 16.34
N LYS A 25 16.39 -8.24 15.03
CA LYS A 25 17.41 -8.62 14.06
C LYS A 25 18.40 -7.48 13.74
N GLY A 26 18.27 -6.33 14.38
CA GLY A 26 19.15 -5.17 14.16
C GLY A 26 18.71 -4.24 13.03
N TYR A 27 17.51 -4.43 12.49
CA TYR A 27 16.93 -3.62 11.40
C TYR A 27 15.90 -2.59 11.90
N GLY A 28 16.04 -2.12 13.15
CA GLY A 28 15.08 -1.18 13.75
C GLY A 28 15.01 0.18 13.04
N ASP A 29 16.10 0.61 12.40
CA ASP A 29 16.17 1.87 11.65
C ASP A 29 15.73 1.74 10.18
N CYS A 30 15.44 0.51 9.71
CA CYS A 30 15.10 0.21 8.32
C CYS A 30 13.94 -0.78 8.21
N ILE A 31 12.89 -0.53 8.99
CA ILE A 31 11.64 -1.27 8.92
C ILE A 31 11.00 -1.02 7.54
N PRO A 32 10.58 -2.07 6.82
CA PRO A 32 9.98 -1.93 5.50
C PRO A 32 8.64 -1.19 5.57
N GLU A 33 8.34 -0.45 4.51
CA GLU A 33 6.99 0.07 4.30
C GLU A 33 6.03 -1.08 3.97
N ILE A 34 4.81 -1.01 4.52
CA ILE A 34 3.81 -2.08 4.42
C ILE A 34 2.58 -1.56 3.70
N VAL A 35 2.10 -2.31 2.70
CA VAL A 35 0.82 -2.03 2.03
C VAL A 35 -0.18 -3.12 2.39
N PHE A 36 -1.24 -2.75 3.11
CA PHE A 36 -2.37 -3.65 3.33
C PHE A 36 -3.42 -3.42 2.23
N TRP A 37 -3.57 -4.40 1.35
CA TRP A 37 -4.48 -4.33 0.21
C TRP A 37 -5.74 -5.18 0.43
N ASN A 38 -6.87 -4.51 0.60
CA ASN A 38 -8.18 -5.12 0.68
C ASN A 38 -8.79 -5.35 -0.72
N LEU A 39 -8.76 -6.61 -1.18
CA LEU A 39 -9.28 -7.04 -2.49
C LEU A 39 -10.75 -7.50 -2.46
N ARG A 40 -11.34 -7.69 -1.26
CA ARG A 40 -12.63 -8.37 -1.08
C ARG A 40 -13.80 -7.42 -0.79
N GLU A 41 -13.55 -6.10 -0.73
CA GLU A 41 -14.55 -5.11 -0.27
C GLU A 41 -14.96 -5.31 1.20
N SER A 42 -13.97 -5.39 2.11
CA SER A 42 -14.20 -5.37 3.57
C SER A 42 -14.12 -3.95 4.15
N ARG A 43 -14.71 -3.72 5.32
CA ARG A 43 -14.47 -2.51 6.13
C ARG A 43 -13.35 -2.68 7.18
N ALA A 44 -12.82 -3.90 7.31
CA ALA A 44 -11.76 -4.20 8.26
C ALA A 44 -10.49 -3.43 7.89
N THR A 45 -9.92 -2.73 8.87
CA THR A 45 -8.66 -1.99 8.73
C THR A 45 -7.62 -2.60 9.68
N PRO A 46 -6.52 -3.17 9.14
CA PRO A 46 -5.53 -3.88 9.95
C PRO A 46 -4.62 -2.94 10.76
N VAL A 47 -4.64 -1.63 10.47
CA VAL A 47 -3.96 -0.58 11.23
C VAL A 47 -4.77 0.72 11.20
N PRO A 48 -4.54 1.66 12.14
CA PRO A 48 -5.03 3.02 12.02
C PRO A 48 -4.53 3.69 10.72
N GLY A 49 -5.36 4.53 10.10
CA GLY A 49 -5.02 5.19 8.83
C GLY A 49 -3.84 6.18 8.89
N ASN A 50 -3.39 6.53 10.10
CA ASN A 50 -2.24 7.40 10.34
C ASN A 50 -0.99 6.64 10.82
N GLN A 51 -0.96 5.31 10.68
CA GLN A 51 0.20 4.49 11.05
C GLN A 51 1.40 4.81 10.14
N PRO A 52 2.53 5.30 10.69
CA PRO A 52 3.72 5.60 9.88
C PRO A 52 4.28 4.36 9.17
N GLY A 53 4.71 4.54 7.91
CA GLY A 53 5.25 3.46 7.08
C GLY A 53 4.21 2.45 6.60
N VAL A 54 2.91 2.78 6.71
CA VAL A 54 1.82 1.91 6.24
C VAL A 54 0.91 2.64 5.27
N ALA A 55 0.55 1.97 4.18
CA ALA A 55 -0.51 2.39 3.27
C ALA A 55 -1.68 1.39 3.29
N LEU A 56 -2.90 1.91 3.23
CA LEU A 56 -4.13 1.13 3.08
C LEU A 56 -4.67 1.30 1.66
N VAL A 57 -4.80 0.19 0.93
CA VAL A 57 -5.35 0.18 -0.45
C VAL A 57 -6.60 -0.69 -0.46
N SER A 58 -7.66 -0.24 -1.13
CA SER A 58 -8.91 -0.98 -1.27
C SER A 58 -9.37 -1.06 -2.72
N GLY A 59 -10.12 -2.11 -3.04
CA GLY A 59 -10.62 -2.37 -4.38
C GLY A 59 -9.65 -3.19 -5.23
N PHE A 60 -10.14 -3.69 -6.36
CA PHE A 60 -9.33 -4.49 -7.28
C PHE A 60 -9.44 -3.95 -8.70
N SER A 61 -8.28 -3.72 -9.32
CA SER A 61 -8.15 -3.45 -10.74
C SER A 61 -6.90 -4.17 -11.24
N LYS A 62 -7.04 -4.96 -12.31
CA LYS A 62 -5.91 -5.69 -12.89
C LYS A 62 -4.78 -4.74 -13.28
N ASN A 63 -5.12 -3.61 -13.90
CA ASN A 63 -4.15 -2.61 -14.33
C ASN A 63 -3.46 -1.94 -13.14
N LEU A 64 -4.21 -1.65 -12.06
CA LEU A 64 -3.64 -1.05 -10.85
C LEU A 64 -2.67 -2.02 -10.16
N MET A 65 -2.97 -3.32 -10.16
CA MET A 65 -2.10 -4.33 -9.58
C MET A 65 -0.82 -4.53 -10.38
N THR A 66 -0.92 -4.56 -11.71
CA THR A 66 0.26 -4.58 -12.59
C THR A 66 1.14 -3.35 -12.34
N LEU A 67 0.55 -2.15 -12.37
CA LEU A 67 1.27 -0.90 -12.14
C LEU A 67 1.98 -0.87 -10.78
N PHE A 68 1.28 -1.28 -9.72
CA PHE A 68 1.84 -1.31 -8.37
C PHE A 68 3.04 -2.25 -8.25
N LEU A 69 2.99 -3.41 -8.90
CA LEU A 69 4.05 -4.42 -8.84
C LEU A 69 5.25 -4.09 -9.73
N GLU A 70 5.02 -3.47 -10.90
CA GLU A 70 6.08 -3.15 -11.87
C GLU A 70 6.82 -1.86 -11.52
N GLU A 71 6.12 -0.83 -11.03
CA GLU A 71 6.68 0.50 -10.75
C GLU A 71 7.05 0.72 -9.26
N GLY A 72 7.21 -0.38 -8.51
CA GLY A 72 7.67 -0.33 -7.12
C GLY A 72 6.75 0.44 -6.16
N GLY A 73 5.45 0.51 -6.46
CA GLY A 73 4.46 1.15 -5.59
C GLY A 73 4.39 2.68 -5.67
N ILE A 74 5.05 3.33 -6.64
CA ILE A 74 4.89 4.78 -6.86
C ILE A 74 3.49 5.06 -7.46
N LEU A 75 2.55 5.42 -6.59
CA LEU A 75 1.18 5.80 -6.96
C LEU A 75 1.02 7.33 -6.94
N ASN A 76 1.79 8.05 -7.77
CA ASN A 76 1.48 9.45 -8.08
C ASN A 76 0.44 9.46 -9.23
N PRO A 77 -0.74 10.08 -9.08
CA PRO A 77 -1.73 10.18 -10.15
C PRO A 77 -1.16 10.68 -11.49
N GLU A 78 -0.22 11.62 -11.45
CA GLU A 78 0.46 12.15 -12.63
C GLU A 78 1.35 11.09 -13.28
N ALA A 79 2.18 10.40 -12.50
CA ALA A 79 3.03 9.31 -13.00
C ALA A 79 2.19 8.16 -13.59
N VAL A 80 1.06 7.82 -12.95
CA VAL A 80 0.11 6.82 -13.46
C VAL A 80 -0.50 7.27 -14.79
N MET A 81 -0.88 8.55 -14.91
CA MET A 81 -1.39 9.12 -16.15
C MET A 81 -0.33 9.08 -17.25
N ASP A 82 0.90 9.50 -16.95
CA ASP A 82 2.02 9.50 -17.90
C ASP A 82 2.31 8.10 -18.45
N ILE A 83 2.34 7.08 -17.59
CA ILE A 83 2.51 5.68 -18.00
C ILE A 83 1.33 5.22 -18.86
N ALA A 84 0.11 5.58 -18.50
CA ALA A 84 -1.09 5.18 -19.26
C ALA A 84 -1.11 5.78 -20.69
N ILE A 85 -0.47 6.92 -20.91
CA ILE A 85 -0.40 7.62 -22.20
C ILE A 85 0.96 7.49 -22.91
N SER A 86 1.93 6.75 -22.36
CA SER A 86 3.26 6.62 -22.96
C SER A 86 3.31 5.65 -24.16
N GLY A 87 2.21 4.96 -24.47
CA GLY A 87 2.11 4.02 -25.58
C GLY A 87 2.28 4.66 -26.96
N GLU A 88 2.77 3.89 -27.93
CA GLU A 88 2.99 4.35 -29.32
C GLU A 88 1.70 4.90 -29.98
N GLU A 89 0.53 4.43 -29.54
CA GLU A 89 -0.77 4.89 -30.01
C GLU A 89 -1.04 6.37 -29.69
N TYR A 90 -0.48 6.89 -28.59
CA TYR A 90 -0.70 8.26 -28.13
C TYR A 90 0.37 9.23 -28.66
N GLN A 91 1.50 8.74 -29.17
CA GLN A 91 2.58 9.59 -29.71
C GLN A 91 2.16 10.44 -30.92
N LYS A 92 1.08 10.05 -31.60
CA LYS A 92 0.55 10.76 -32.77
C LYS A 92 -0.45 11.86 -32.41
N LEU A 93 -0.84 11.97 -31.13
CA LEU A 93 -1.77 12.99 -30.69
C LEU A 93 -1.07 14.35 -30.71
N VAL A 94 -1.78 15.35 -31.22
CA VAL A 94 -1.35 16.75 -31.25
C VAL A 94 -2.33 17.59 -30.46
N VAL A 95 -1.81 18.51 -29.67
CA VAL A 95 -2.62 19.52 -28.98
C VAL A 95 -2.95 20.61 -29.99
N LEU A 96 -4.24 20.88 -30.20
CA LEU A 96 -4.72 22.01 -31.00
C LEU A 96 -5.16 23.12 -30.04
N ASP A 97 -4.71 24.35 -30.27
CA ASP A 97 -5.02 25.55 -29.51
C ASP A 97 -6.21 26.35 -30.08
#